data_AF-A0A6A5SH54-F1
#
_entry.id   AF-A0A6A5SH54-F1
#
_cell.length_a   1.000
_cell.length_b   1.000
_cell.length_c   1.000
_cell.angle_alpha   90.00
_cell.angle_beta   90.00
_cell.angle_gamma   90.00
#
_symmetry.space_group_name_H-M   'P 1'
#
loop_
_entity.id
_entity.type
_entity.pdbx_description
1 polymer ?
#
loop_
_entity_poly.entity_id
_entity_poly.type
_entity_poly.pdbx_seq_one_letter_code
_entity_poly.pdbx_strand_id
1 'polypeptide(L)'
;MDIHHLSVQKELLKHENEGLKEALQQKQKHKKKSKALDLQQRQEYHGGTVCWSPCKFREAQAREAIRERDEMEERLQKAQAKKQRKEAQLQRQVELEEKRVERQRLKEMREVEQAEKAAERARKVEAQHQKKAIQQPQKRKQPALQAISSSNKRQKRAGAAHAGVEAQDEPSVKIG
;
A
#
# COMPACT_ATOMS: atom_id res chain seq x y z
N MET A 1 15.16 34.29 -55.05
CA MET A 1 15.97 33.77 -53.93
C MET A 1 16.75 32.60 -54.48
N ASP A 2 18.00 32.84 -54.85
CA ASP A 2 18.81 31.86 -55.58
C ASP A 2 19.23 30.71 -54.68
N ILE A 3 19.17 29.49 -55.21
CA ILE A 3 19.51 28.24 -54.50
C ILE A 3 20.93 28.32 -53.91
N HIS A 4 21.85 28.95 -54.63
CA HIS A 4 23.22 29.18 -54.18
C HIS A 4 23.30 30.05 -52.93
N HIS A 5 22.50 31.11 -52.85
CA HIS A 5 22.47 31.99 -51.68
C HIS A 5 22.03 31.24 -50.41
N LEU A 6 21.02 30.39 -50.53
CA LEU A 6 20.54 29.57 -49.42
C LEU A 6 21.58 28.51 -48.99
N SER A 7 22.33 27.93 -49.93
CA SER A 7 23.38 26.96 -49.61
C SER A 7 24.50 27.61 -48.80
N VAL A 8 24.98 28.77 -49.27
CA VAL A 8 26.05 29.53 -48.60
C VAL A 8 25.63 29.94 -47.19
N GLN A 9 24.39 30.40 -47.00
CA GLN A 9 23.87 30.73 -45.66
C GLN A 9 23.84 29.53 -44.71
N LYS A 10 23.44 28.35 -45.20
CA LYS A 10 23.41 27.14 -44.37
C LYS A 10 24.82 26.70 -43.97
N GLU A 11 25.79 26.82 -44.86
CA GLU A 11 27.20 26.51 -44.57
C GLU A 11 27.77 27.49 -43.54
N LEU A 12 27.52 28.78 -43.69
CA LEU A 12 27.94 29.79 -42.73
C LEU A 12 27.35 29.51 -41.33
N LEU A 13 26.05 29.24 -41.26
CA LEU A 13 25.38 28.88 -40.01
C LEU A 13 25.94 27.58 -39.39
N LYS A 14 26.34 26.59 -40.19
CA LYS A 14 26.97 25.37 -39.67
C LYS A 14 28.30 25.68 -39.03
N HIS A 15 29.16 26.43 -39.70
CA HIS A 15 30.48 26.80 -39.18
C HIS A 15 30.38 27.69 -37.94
N GLU A 16 29.42 28.62 -37.89
CA GLU A 16 29.14 29.41 -36.69
C GLU A 16 28.73 28.52 -35.51
N ASN A 17 27.81 27.56 -35.75
CA ASN A 17 27.40 26.62 -34.71
C ASN A 17 28.54 25.71 -34.24
N GLU A 18 29.39 25.25 -35.15
CA GLU A 18 30.59 24.47 -34.84
C GLU A 18 31.59 25.29 -34.03
N GLY A 19 31.90 26.51 -34.46
CA GLY A 19 32.79 27.42 -33.74
C GLY A 19 32.28 27.76 -32.34
N LEU A 20 30.97 27.96 -32.17
CA LEU A 20 30.36 28.16 -30.85
C LEU A 20 30.49 26.91 -29.96
N LYS A 21 30.27 25.71 -30.51
CA LYS A 21 30.46 24.44 -29.79
C LYS A 21 31.92 24.26 -29.35
N GLU A 22 32.87 24.56 -30.22
CA GLU A 22 34.31 24.47 -29.93
C GLU A 22 34.73 25.48 -28.86
N ALA A 23 34.30 26.74 -28.99
CA ALA A 23 34.55 27.77 -27.98
C ALA A 23 33.97 27.37 -26.62
N LEU A 24 32.78 26.76 -26.61
CA LEU A 24 32.16 26.25 -25.40
C LEU A 24 32.93 25.06 -24.82
N GLN A 25 33.36 24.11 -25.63
CA GLN A 25 34.21 23.00 -25.20
C GLN A 25 35.55 23.49 -24.63
N GLN A 26 36.20 24.45 -25.28
CA GLN A 26 37.44 25.05 -24.82
C GLN A 26 37.23 25.78 -23.49
N LYS A 27 36.16 26.57 -23.35
CA LYS A 27 35.79 27.19 -22.08
C LYS A 27 35.52 26.15 -20.99
N GLN A 28 34.86 25.04 -21.31
CA GLN A 28 34.68 23.94 -20.37
C GLN A 28 36.01 23.30 -19.98
N LYS A 29 36.93 23.07 -20.92
CA LYS A 29 38.28 22.58 -20.65
C LYS A 29 39.05 23.55 -19.73
N HIS A 30 38.98 24.86 -19.96
CA HIS A 30 39.60 25.86 -19.08
C HIS A 30 38.94 25.94 -17.69
N LYS A 31 37.63 25.71 -17.59
CA LYS A 31 36.91 25.65 -16.31
C LYS A 31 37.19 24.37 -15.52
N LYS A 32 37.52 23.27 -16.19
CA LYS A 32 38.00 22.02 -15.59
C LYS A 32 39.42 22.25 -15.05
N LYS A 33 39.52 22.98 -13.94
CA LYS A 33 40.71 22.94 -13.10
C LYS A 33 40.93 21.48 -12.71
N SER A 34 42.17 21.01 -12.79
CA SER A 34 42.52 19.69 -12.28
C SER A 34 42.04 19.59 -10.83
N LYS A 35 41.21 18.60 -10.53
CA LYS A 35 40.88 18.27 -9.14
C LYS A 35 42.20 18.04 -8.40
N ALA A 36 42.33 18.57 -7.20
CA ALA A 36 43.49 18.29 -6.38
C ALA A 36 43.44 16.81 -6.00
N LEU A 37 44.40 16.02 -6.53
CA LEU A 37 44.52 14.63 -6.16
C LEU A 37 44.93 14.54 -4.69
N ASP A 38 44.27 13.64 -3.97
CA ASP A 38 44.61 13.33 -2.58
C ASP A 38 45.93 12.53 -2.53
N LEU A 39 47.05 13.26 -2.52
CA LEU A 39 48.38 12.72 -2.34
C LEU A 39 48.63 12.53 -0.83
N GLN A 40 48.41 11.33 -0.32
CA GLN A 40 48.62 11.02 1.09
C GLN A 40 50.12 11.07 1.45
N GLN A 41 50.48 11.95 2.39
CA GLN A 41 51.81 12.02 2.99
C GLN A 41 51.95 10.97 4.09
N ARG A 42 53.09 10.27 4.15
CA ARG A 42 53.39 9.37 5.28
C ARG A 42 53.64 10.20 6.53
N GLN A 43 52.98 9.85 7.63
CA GLN A 43 53.04 10.56 8.92
C GLN A 43 54.47 10.64 9.50
N GLU A 44 55.36 9.72 9.14
CA GLU A 44 56.68 9.58 9.77
C GLU A 44 57.69 10.70 9.41
N TYR A 45 57.38 11.59 8.47
CA TYR A 45 58.33 12.59 7.96
C TYR A 45 57.76 14.01 8.10
N HIS A 46 58.17 14.71 9.17
CA HIS A 46 57.71 16.06 9.50
C HIS A 46 58.72 17.19 9.23
N GLY A 47 59.86 16.90 8.62
CA GLY A 47 60.92 17.89 8.37
C GLY A 47 61.51 17.79 6.97
N GLY A 48 60.86 18.42 5.98
CA GLY A 48 61.40 18.53 4.62
C GLY A 48 60.35 18.94 3.58
N THR A 49 60.81 19.42 2.42
CA THR A 49 59.94 19.65 1.25
C THR A 49 59.50 18.30 0.69
N VAL A 50 58.18 18.08 0.56
CA VAL A 50 57.62 16.82 0.04
C VAL A 50 57.76 16.79 -1.48
N CYS A 51 58.79 16.10 -1.98
CA CYS A 51 58.93 15.84 -3.41
C CYS A 51 58.02 14.68 -3.82
N TRP A 52 56.92 14.97 -4.51
CA TRP A 52 56.02 13.95 -5.03
C TRP A 52 56.61 13.27 -6.27
N SER A 53 56.80 11.95 -6.19
CA SER A 53 57.22 11.16 -7.35
C SER A 53 56.03 10.91 -8.30
N PRO A 54 56.26 10.77 -9.63
CA PRO A 54 55.20 10.46 -10.60
C PRO A 54 54.37 9.21 -10.25
N CYS A 55 54.94 8.25 -9.53
CA CYS A 55 54.21 7.07 -9.04
C CYS A 55 53.09 7.43 -8.05
N LYS A 56 53.27 8.45 -7.18
CA LYS A 56 52.26 8.88 -6.21
C LYS A 56 51.04 9.52 -6.87
N PHE A 57 51.27 10.22 -7.97
CA PHE A 57 50.19 10.76 -8.80
C PHE A 57 49.33 9.64 -9.41
N ARG A 58 49.96 8.58 -9.95
CA ARG A 58 49.25 7.42 -10.50
C ARG A 58 48.45 6.67 -9.43
N GLU A 59 49.03 6.52 -8.24
CA GLU A 59 48.35 5.88 -7.09
C GLU A 59 47.10 6.66 -6.66
N ALA A 60 47.19 7.98 -6.54
CA ALA A 60 46.05 8.82 -6.19
C ALA A 60 44.95 8.79 -7.27
N GLN A 61 45.34 8.82 -8.55
CA GLN A 61 44.39 8.67 -9.66
C GLN A 61 43.67 7.32 -9.65
N ALA A 62 44.39 6.22 -9.37
CA ALA A 62 43.80 4.90 -9.27
C ALA A 62 42.75 4.84 -8.15
N ARG A 63 43.02 5.47 -7.00
CA ARG A 63 42.06 5.55 -5.88
C ARG A 63 40.82 6.37 -6.23
N GLU A 64 41.00 7.51 -6.91
CA GLU A 64 39.85 8.29 -7.39
C GLU A 64 39.00 7.52 -8.38
N ALA A 65 39.62 6.81 -9.33
CA ALA A 65 38.87 6.01 -10.29
C ALA A 65 38.06 4.90 -9.62
N ILE A 66 38.57 4.29 -8.55
CA ILE A 66 37.83 3.31 -7.74
C ILE A 66 36.64 3.99 -7.04
N ARG A 67 36.89 5.10 -6.32
CA ARG A 67 35.81 5.86 -5.64
C ARG A 67 34.71 6.28 -6.61
N GLU A 68 35.07 6.81 -7.77
CA GLU A 68 34.10 7.22 -8.78
C GLU A 68 33.28 6.04 -9.32
N ARG A 69 33.89 4.85 -9.49
CA ARG A 69 33.17 3.62 -9.86
C ARG A 69 32.20 3.20 -8.76
N ASP A 70 32.67 3.12 -7.52
CA ASP A 70 31.86 2.74 -6.37
C ASP A 70 30.67 3.69 -6.19
N GLU A 71 30.89 5.01 -6.31
CA GLU A 71 29.82 6.01 -6.26
C GLU A 71 28.80 5.83 -7.40
N MET A 72 29.26 5.52 -8.61
CA MET A 72 28.36 5.27 -9.75
C MET A 72 27.53 4.00 -9.54
N GLU A 73 28.15 2.92 -9.05
CA GLU A 73 27.47 1.69 -8.70
C GLU A 73 26.46 1.89 -7.58
N GLU A 74 26.82 2.63 -6.52
CA GLU A 74 25.91 2.95 -5.42
C GLU A 74 24.72 3.79 -5.90
N ARG A 75 24.95 4.78 -6.78
CA ARG A 75 23.87 5.57 -7.39
C ARG A 75 22.95 4.70 -8.24
N LEU A 76 23.50 3.76 -9.00
CA LEU A 76 22.72 2.83 -9.80
C LEU A 76 21.87 1.91 -8.91
N GLN A 77 22.46 1.35 -7.86
CA GLN A 77 21.75 0.52 -6.87
C GLN A 77 20.64 1.29 -6.17
N LYS A 78 20.91 2.52 -5.70
CA LYS A 78 19.89 3.41 -5.11
C LYS A 78 18.74 3.69 -6.07
N ALA A 79 19.03 3.91 -7.35
CA ALA A 79 18.02 4.11 -8.37
C ALA A 79 17.15 2.85 -8.59
N GLN A 80 17.76 1.67 -8.64
CA GLN A 80 17.06 0.38 -8.75
C GLN A 80 16.18 0.11 -7.51
N ALA A 81 16.73 0.27 -6.31
CA ALA A 81 16.00 0.11 -5.05
C ALA A 81 14.79 1.06 -4.96
N LYS A 82 14.93 2.31 -5.45
CA LYS A 82 13.82 3.27 -5.52
C LYS A 82 12.72 2.81 -6.48
N LYS A 83 13.07 2.18 -7.62
CA LYS A 83 12.09 1.61 -8.56
C LYS A 83 11.35 0.44 -7.92
N GLN A 84 12.09 -0.53 -7.36
CA GLN A 84 11.51 -1.69 -6.68
C GLN A 84 10.60 -1.28 -5.52
N ARG A 85 10.98 -0.27 -4.73
CA ARG A 85 10.15 0.24 -3.64
C ARG A 85 8.83 0.82 -4.15
N LYS A 86 8.83 1.53 -5.29
CA LYS A 86 7.60 2.06 -5.90
C LYS A 86 6.72 0.93 -6.40
N GLU A 87 7.30 -0.08 -7.06
CA GLU A 87 6.58 -1.26 -7.53
C GLU A 87 5.92 -2.01 -6.38
N ALA A 88 6.66 -2.27 -5.30
CA ALA A 88 6.13 -2.90 -4.09
C ALA A 88 5.02 -2.08 -3.42
N GLN A 89 5.13 -0.74 -3.43
CA GLN A 89 4.06 0.14 -2.93
C GLN A 89 2.79 0.03 -3.77
N LEU A 90 2.91 -0.04 -5.10
CA LEU A 90 1.76 -0.23 -5.99
C LEU A 90 1.11 -1.59 -5.77
N GLN A 91 1.90 -2.66 -5.71
CA GLN A 91 1.41 -4.01 -5.42
C GLN A 91 0.64 -4.06 -4.09
N ARG A 92 1.18 -3.43 -3.04
CA ARG A 92 0.52 -3.37 -1.74
C ARG A 92 -0.80 -2.59 -1.79
N GLN A 93 -0.90 -1.54 -2.60
CA GLN A 93 -2.16 -0.81 -2.78
C GLN A 93 -3.22 -1.68 -3.44
N VAL A 94 -2.84 -2.40 -4.51
CA VAL A 94 -3.72 -3.34 -5.21
C VAL A 94 -4.21 -4.42 -4.24
N GLU A 95 -3.30 -5.06 -3.50
CA GLU A 95 -3.66 -6.11 -2.53
C GLU A 95 -4.62 -5.59 -1.43
N LEU A 96 -4.42 -4.34 -0.98
CA LEU A 96 -5.32 -3.73 0.00
C LEU A 96 -6.70 -3.44 -0.59
N GLU A 97 -6.78 -3.03 -1.84
CA GLU A 97 -8.05 -2.80 -2.54
C GLU A 97 -8.80 -4.11 -2.79
N GLU A 98 -8.11 -5.14 -3.26
CA GLU A 98 -8.66 -6.49 -3.42
C GLU A 98 -9.24 -7.01 -2.11
N LYS A 99 -8.48 -6.91 -1.01
CA LYS A 99 -8.97 -7.29 0.33
C LYS A 99 -10.20 -6.49 0.77
N ARG A 100 -10.31 -5.22 0.39
CA ARG A 100 -11.50 -4.40 0.69
C ARG A 100 -12.70 -4.88 -0.12
N VAL A 101 -12.51 -5.14 -1.40
CA VAL A 101 -13.55 -5.66 -2.30
C VAL A 101 -14.02 -7.04 -1.84
N GLU A 102 -13.12 -7.94 -1.48
CA GLU A 102 -13.45 -9.26 -0.94
C GLU A 102 -14.29 -9.16 0.34
N ARG A 103 -13.94 -8.25 1.26
CA ARG A 103 -14.72 -8.00 2.47
C ARG A 103 -16.11 -7.47 2.16
N GLN A 104 -16.24 -6.57 1.19
CA GLN A 104 -17.53 -6.04 0.75
C GLN A 104 -18.38 -7.16 0.13
N ARG A 105 -17.82 -7.95 -0.80
CA ARG A 105 -18.49 -9.09 -1.40
C ARG A 105 -18.97 -10.09 -0.35
N LEU A 106 -18.13 -10.41 0.64
CA LEU A 106 -18.52 -11.30 1.73
C LEU A 106 -19.66 -10.71 2.57
N LYS A 107 -19.66 -9.39 2.80
CA LYS A 107 -20.73 -8.70 3.51
C LYS A 107 -22.04 -8.72 2.72
N GLU A 108 -21.99 -8.42 1.43
CA GLU A 108 -23.14 -8.48 0.52
C GLU A 108 -23.73 -9.89 0.47
N MET A 109 -22.89 -10.92 0.32
CA MET A 109 -23.34 -12.32 0.36
C MET A 109 -24.06 -12.66 1.68
N ARG A 110 -23.54 -12.20 2.82
CA ARG A 110 -24.19 -12.39 4.13
C ARG A 110 -25.51 -11.64 4.23
N GLU A 111 -25.59 -10.42 3.70
CA GLU A 111 -26.82 -9.62 3.70
C GLU A 111 -27.89 -10.24 2.79
N VAL A 112 -27.51 -10.75 1.62
CA VAL A 112 -28.42 -11.47 0.71
C VAL A 112 -28.94 -12.75 1.37
N GLU A 113 -28.06 -13.57 1.95
CA GLU A 113 -28.48 -14.80 2.64
C GLU A 113 -29.45 -14.51 3.81
N GLN A 114 -29.18 -13.45 4.57
CA GLN A 114 -30.05 -13.03 5.67
C GLN A 114 -31.38 -12.47 5.17
N ALA A 115 -31.38 -11.72 4.06
CA ALA A 115 -32.59 -11.21 3.42
C ALA A 115 -33.45 -12.35 2.85
N GLU A 116 -32.83 -13.36 2.23
CA GLU A 116 -33.53 -14.56 1.75
C GLU A 116 -34.15 -15.34 2.91
N LYS A 117 -33.40 -15.57 3.99
CA LYS A 117 -33.92 -16.21 5.21
C LYS A 117 -35.07 -15.42 5.83
N ALA A 118 -34.97 -14.09 5.86
CA ALA A 118 -36.03 -13.22 6.36
C ALA A 118 -37.28 -13.28 5.46
N ALA A 119 -37.11 -13.26 4.14
CA ALA A 119 -38.19 -13.38 3.16
C ALA A 119 -38.88 -14.75 3.24
N GLU A 120 -38.12 -15.84 3.42
CA GLU A 120 -38.66 -17.18 3.61
C GLU A 120 -39.51 -17.27 4.89
N ARG A 121 -39.02 -16.68 6.00
CA ARG A 121 -39.78 -16.58 7.26
C ARG A 121 -41.06 -15.77 7.07
N ALA A 122 -40.99 -14.62 6.39
CA ALA A 122 -42.14 -13.78 6.11
C ALA A 122 -43.20 -14.54 5.28
N ARG A 123 -42.79 -15.26 4.22
CA ARG A 123 -43.69 -16.10 3.40
C ARG A 123 -44.36 -17.19 4.23
N LYS A 124 -43.64 -17.86 5.14
CA LYS A 124 -44.22 -18.88 6.03
C LYS A 124 -45.27 -18.27 6.96
N VAL A 125 -44.98 -17.11 7.54
CA VAL A 125 -45.90 -16.38 8.42
C VAL A 125 -47.14 -15.96 7.65
N GLU A 126 -46.99 -15.36 6.46
CA GLU A 126 -48.10 -14.94 5.61
C GLU A 126 -48.98 -16.12 5.20
N ALA A 127 -48.39 -17.25 4.78
CA ALA A 127 -49.13 -18.46 4.46
C ALA A 127 -49.93 -19.00 5.68
N GLN A 128 -49.37 -18.92 6.89
CA GLN A 128 -50.12 -19.26 8.10
C GLN A 128 -51.26 -18.27 8.38
N HIS A 129 -51.04 -16.97 8.20
CA HIS A 129 -52.09 -15.96 8.35
C HIS A 129 -53.22 -16.14 7.33
N GLN A 130 -52.90 -16.41 6.06
CA GLN A 130 -53.88 -16.72 5.02
C GLN A 130 -54.69 -17.97 5.38
N LYS A 131 -54.05 -19.06 5.83
CA LYS A 131 -54.75 -20.26 6.32
C LYS A 131 -55.69 -19.96 7.49
N LYS A 132 -55.24 -19.18 8.48
CA LYS A 132 -56.07 -18.74 9.62
C LYS A 132 -57.23 -17.86 9.16
N ALA A 133 -57.00 -16.96 8.21
CA ALA A 133 -58.00 -16.06 7.64
C ALA A 133 -59.06 -16.83 6.82
N ILE A 134 -58.69 -17.89 6.10
CA ILE A 134 -59.65 -18.75 5.39
C ILE A 134 -60.47 -19.62 6.36
N GLN A 135 -59.89 -20.05 7.48
CA GLN A 135 -60.62 -20.84 8.50
C GLN A 135 -61.60 -20.02 9.35
N GLN A 136 -61.34 -18.73 9.60
CA GLN A 136 -62.25 -17.87 10.38
C GLN A 136 -63.67 -17.68 9.79
N PRO A 137 -63.89 -17.44 8.48
CA PRO A 137 -65.23 -17.27 7.92
C PRO A 137 -66.05 -18.57 7.95
N GLN A 138 -65.41 -19.75 7.98
CA GLN A 138 -66.10 -21.02 8.18
C GLN A 138 -66.64 -21.18 9.62
N LYS A 139 -65.93 -20.67 10.63
CA LYS A 139 -66.37 -20.75 12.04
C LYS A 139 -67.45 -19.71 12.41
N ARG A 140 -67.61 -18.63 11.65
CA ARG A 140 -68.64 -17.60 11.90
C ARG A 140 -70.07 -18.01 11.50
N LYS A 141 -70.28 -19.20 10.95
CA LYS A 141 -71.63 -19.75 10.68
C LYS A 141 -72.16 -20.69 11.78
N GLN A 142 -71.53 -20.73 12.96
CA GLN A 142 -72.07 -21.45 14.12
C GLN A 142 -72.98 -20.52 14.94
N PRO A 143 -74.26 -20.88 15.18
CA PRO A 143 -75.18 -20.02 15.94
C PRO A 143 -74.79 -20.05 17.42
N ALA A 144 -74.81 -18.87 18.06
CA ALA A 144 -74.49 -18.71 19.47
C ALA A 144 -75.57 -19.34 20.35
N LEU A 145 -75.27 -20.49 20.96
CA LEU A 145 -76.01 -20.98 22.12
C LEU A 145 -75.06 -21.69 23.11
N GLN A 146 -75.29 -21.37 24.37
CA GLN A 146 -74.84 -22.02 25.61
C GLN A 146 -73.61 -21.45 26.34
N ALA A 147 -73.82 -21.38 27.64
CA ALA A 147 -73.12 -20.57 28.62
C ALA A 147 -72.62 -21.43 29.79
N ILE A 148 -71.94 -20.76 30.74
CA ILE A 148 -71.81 -21.06 32.17
C ILE A 148 -70.68 -22.01 32.64
N SER A 149 -69.98 -21.51 33.67
CA SER A 149 -69.16 -22.16 34.72
C SER A 149 -67.70 -22.49 34.36
N SER A 150 -66.71 -22.37 35.24
CA SER A 150 -66.69 -22.21 36.70
C SER A 150 -65.39 -21.53 37.14
N SER A 151 -65.44 -20.75 38.22
CA SER A 151 -64.27 -20.16 38.85
C SER A 151 -63.42 -21.23 39.54
N ASN A 152 -62.09 -21.14 39.43
CA ASN A 152 -61.21 -21.72 40.44
C ASN A 152 -60.02 -20.79 40.71
N LYS A 153 -60.13 -20.07 41.81
CA LYS A 153 -59.07 -19.33 42.48
C LYS A 153 -58.21 -20.36 43.25
N ARG A 154 -56.96 -20.58 42.82
CA ARG A 154 -55.94 -21.26 43.65
C ARG A 154 -54.77 -20.34 43.93
N GLN A 155 -54.46 -20.29 45.22
CA GLN A 155 -53.50 -19.43 45.90
C GLN A 155 -52.17 -20.18 46.10
N LYS A 156 -51.06 -19.47 45.84
CA LYS A 156 -49.63 -19.61 46.25
C LYS A 156 -49.03 -20.99 46.54
N ARG A 157 -47.79 -21.23 46.06
CA ARG A 157 -46.60 -21.41 46.91
C ARG A 157 -45.30 -20.96 46.21
N ALA A 158 -44.50 -20.19 46.93
CA ALA A 158 -43.10 -19.90 46.61
C ALA A 158 -42.25 -21.14 46.91
N GLY A 159 -41.27 -21.43 46.06
CA GLY A 159 -40.26 -22.46 46.26
C GLY A 159 -38.91 -21.91 45.83
N ALA A 160 -38.03 -21.71 46.81
CA ALA A 160 -36.65 -21.33 46.61
C ALA A 160 -35.83 -22.52 46.05
N ALA A 161 -34.88 -22.23 45.16
CA ALA A 161 -33.66 -23.00 45.01
C ALA A 161 -32.54 -22.07 44.52
N HIS A 162 -31.63 -21.76 45.44
CA HIS A 162 -30.30 -21.23 45.17
C HIS A 162 -29.49 -22.25 44.36
N ALA A 163 -28.76 -21.78 43.34
CA ALA A 163 -27.43 -22.27 42.97
C ALA A 163 -26.84 -21.33 41.91
N GLY A 164 -26.42 -20.14 42.34
CA GLY A 164 -25.42 -19.38 41.60
C GLY A 164 -24.06 -19.99 41.92
N VAL A 165 -23.47 -20.71 40.97
CA VAL A 165 -22.04 -21.03 41.00
C VAL A 165 -21.37 -20.02 40.10
N GLU A 166 -20.74 -19.05 40.77
CA GLU A 166 -19.82 -18.07 40.23
C GLU A 166 -18.50 -18.80 39.93
N ALA A 167 -18.22 -19.05 38.65
CA ALA A 167 -16.90 -19.50 38.20
C ALA A 167 -16.08 -18.25 37.84
N GLN A 168 -15.30 -17.80 38.81
CA GLN A 168 -14.14 -16.94 38.61
C GLN A 168 -13.02 -17.82 38.01
N ASP A 169 -12.52 -17.49 36.83
CA ASP A 169 -11.20 -17.89 36.36
C ASP A 169 -10.73 -16.90 35.28
N GLU A 170 -9.87 -15.98 35.69
CA GLU A 170 -8.97 -15.16 34.87
C GLU A 170 -7.54 -15.43 35.40
N PRO A 171 -6.46 -15.16 34.66
CA PRO A 171 -6.00 -15.80 33.44
C PRO A 171 -4.58 -16.37 33.63
N SER A 172 -4.20 -17.42 32.88
CA SER A 172 -2.79 -17.84 32.83
C SER A 172 -2.37 -18.18 31.40
N VAL A 173 -1.67 -17.24 30.75
CA VAL A 173 -0.71 -17.56 29.70
C VAL A 173 0.51 -16.65 29.88
N LYS A 174 1.53 -17.18 30.57
CA LYS A 174 2.93 -16.76 30.39
C LYS A 174 3.50 -17.61 29.26
N ILE A 175 3.76 -17.00 28.10
CA ILE A 175 4.77 -17.49 27.16
C ILE A 175 5.46 -16.24 26.60
N GLY A 176 6.70 -16.05 27.03
CA GLY A 176 7.68 -15.06 26.60
C GLY A 176 9.02 -15.52 27.12
#